data_AF-A0A7V5PMP1-F1
#
_entry.id   AF-A0A7V5PMP1-F1
#
_cell.length_a   1.000
_cell.length_b   1.000
_cell.length_c   1.000
_cell.angle_alpha   90.00
_cell.angle_beta   90.00
_cell.angle_gamma   90.00
#
_symmetry.space_group_name_H-M   'P 1'
#
loop_
_entity.id
_entity.type
_entity.pdbx_description
1 polymer ?
#
loop_
_entity_poly.entity_id
_entity_poly.type
_entity_poly.pdbx_seq_one_letter_code
_entity_poly.pdbx_strand_id
1 'polypeptide(L)'
;MIFSLALFACSPKLQQKTSSVTAIESTEPSPTRVVLGNENFLRNYLHLVKGKRVGLLTNPSGVDHRLRGTADVFAADSSINLVALFGPEHGIRGAIYAGEKVADETDPHTGLPVFSLYGKHRKPTPEMMDLVDVILVDIQDIGVRAYTYIYTMAKVMEAAAQAGKQVIVLDRPNPIGGAQVEGNLVQPDFYSFVGLYPIPYRHGMTIGELALLFNREYGIHCDLKVIPMLGWKRDMLWEDTGLPWVPTSPHVPHWETVLFMSATGTIGELHAVSEGVGYTSPFELIGA
;
A
#
# COMPACT_ATOMS: atom_id res chain seq x y z
N MET A 1 7.24 57.48 -63.16
CA MET A 1 7.66 56.43 -62.20
C MET A 1 7.62 57.09 -60.83
N ILE A 2 6.68 56.83 -59.93
CA ILE A 2 6.43 55.57 -59.23
C ILE A 2 4.95 55.55 -58.79
N PHE A 3 4.36 54.35 -58.87
CA PHE A 3 2.97 54.03 -58.59
C PHE A 3 2.65 54.04 -57.08
N SER A 4 1.43 54.47 -56.75
CA SER A 4 0.73 54.21 -55.50
C SER A 4 0.38 52.72 -55.40
N LEU A 5 0.56 52.09 -54.24
CA LEU A 5 -0.06 50.79 -53.95
C LEU A 5 -0.44 50.71 -52.47
N ALA A 6 -1.74 50.49 -52.26
CA ALA A 6 -2.42 50.43 -50.98
C ALA A 6 -2.10 49.13 -50.21
N LEU A 7 -2.09 49.25 -48.88
CA LEU A 7 -2.07 48.13 -47.94
C LEU A 7 -3.30 47.23 -48.13
N PHE A 8 -3.07 45.92 -48.22
CA PHE A 8 -4.07 44.91 -47.89
C PHE A 8 -3.46 43.92 -46.89
N ALA A 9 -3.97 43.99 -45.65
CA ALA A 9 -3.74 42.97 -44.64
C ALA A 9 -4.56 41.73 -45.00
N CYS A 10 -3.89 40.59 -45.17
CA CYS A 10 -4.53 39.30 -45.39
C CYS A 10 -4.56 38.55 -44.05
N SER A 11 -5.71 38.56 -43.37
CA SER A 11 -5.98 37.64 -42.25
C SER A 11 -6.54 36.33 -42.80
N PRO A 12 -5.97 35.16 -42.47
CA PRO A 12 -6.59 33.89 -42.84
C PRO A 12 -7.83 33.66 -41.95
N LYS A 13 -8.99 33.46 -42.59
CA LYS A 13 -10.22 33.01 -41.93
C LYS A 13 -10.02 31.57 -41.43
N LEU A 14 -9.96 31.39 -40.11
CA LEU A 14 -10.11 30.08 -39.47
C LEU A 14 -11.57 29.61 -39.66
N GLN A 15 -11.76 28.57 -40.46
CA GLN A 15 -13.01 27.81 -40.48
C GLN A 15 -13.08 26.96 -39.20
N GLN A 16 -13.99 27.33 -38.28
CA GLN A 16 -14.37 26.45 -37.19
C GLN A 16 -15.17 25.27 -37.75
N LYS A 17 -14.55 24.09 -37.78
CA LYS A 17 -15.29 22.82 -37.83
C LYS A 17 -15.93 22.60 -36.46
N THR A 18 -17.24 22.78 -36.39
CA THR A 18 -18.04 22.31 -35.26
C THR A 18 -18.12 20.78 -35.33
N SER A 19 -17.23 20.12 -34.59
CA SER A 19 -17.38 18.70 -34.28
C SER A 19 -18.48 18.57 -33.23
N SER A 20 -19.62 17.98 -33.59
CA SER A 20 -20.66 17.60 -32.64
C SER A 20 -20.06 16.62 -31.63
N VAL A 21 -20.08 16.99 -30.35
CA VAL A 21 -19.75 16.09 -29.26
C VAL A 21 -20.84 15.04 -29.18
N THR A 22 -20.59 13.87 -29.77
CA THR A 22 -21.40 12.68 -29.55
C THR A 22 -21.22 12.27 -28.09
N ALA A 23 -22.32 12.15 -27.35
CA ALA A 23 -22.31 11.64 -26.00
C ALA A 23 -21.57 10.29 -25.97
N ILE A 24 -20.62 10.15 -25.04
CA ILE A 24 -19.97 8.88 -24.76
C ILE A 24 -21.07 7.96 -24.25
N GLU A 25 -21.50 7.05 -25.11
CA GLU A 25 -22.37 5.93 -24.76
C GLU A 25 -21.69 5.17 -23.63
N SER A 26 -22.38 5.06 -22.49
CA SER A 26 -21.90 4.37 -21.31
C SER A 26 -21.65 2.91 -21.67
N THR A 27 -20.39 2.55 -21.80
CA THR A 27 -19.93 1.17 -21.97
C THR A 27 -20.44 0.33 -20.80
N GLU A 28 -20.99 -0.83 -21.14
CA GLU A 28 -21.15 -2.09 -20.40
C GLU A 28 -20.74 -2.09 -18.91
N PRO A 29 -21.49 -2.78 -18.02
CA PRO A 29 -21.22 -2.80 -16.59
C PRO A 29 -19.76 -3.19 -16.32
N SER A 30 -19.06 -2.30 -15.60
CA SER A 30 -17.70 -2.51 -15.11
C SER A 30 -17.56 -3.94 -14.56
N PRO A 31 -16.48 -4.67 -14.92
CA PRO A 31 -16.20 -5.96 -14.31
C PRO A 31 -16.22 -5.78 -12.79
N THR A 32 -16.95 -6.65 -12.10
CA THR A 32 -17.23 -6.52 -10.65
C THR A 32 -15.94 -6.21 -9.89
N ARG A 33 -15.83 -4.96 -9.41
CA ARG A 33 -14.65 -4.47 -8.67
C ARG A 33 -14.31 -5.41 -7.52
N VAL A 34 -13.01 -5.62 -7.29
CA VAL A 34 -12.53 -6.33 -6.11
C VAL A 34 -13.04 -5.64 -4.85
N VAL A 35 -13.56 -6.43 -3.90
CA VAL A 35 -13.92 -5.95 -2.56
C VAL A 35 -12.72 -6.19 -1.65
N LEU A 36 -12.16 -5.11 -1.10
CA LEU A 36 -10.99 -5.16 -0.23
C LEU A 36 -11.28 -5.85 1.10
N GLY A 37 -10.24 -6.34 1.78
CA GLY A 37 -10.36 -6.99 3.08
C GLY A 37 -11.00 -6.08 4.14
N ASN A 38 -10.71 -4.77 4.14
CA ASN A 38 -11.32 -3.80 5.06
C ASN A 38 -12.84 -3.63 4.81
N GLU A 39 -13.27 -3.61 3.55
CA GLU A 39 -14.69 -3.57 3.19
C GLU A 39 -15.41 -4.87 3.55
N ASN A 40 -14.80 -6.02 3.27
CA ASN A 40 -15.35 -7.31 3.62
C ASN A 40 -15.46 -7.46 5.15
N PHE A 41 -14.46 -6.97 5.88
CA PHE A 41 -14.46 -6.95 7.34
C PHE A 41 -15.66 -6.19 7.91
N LEU A 42 -15.90 -4.96 7.45
CA LEU A 42 -17.05 -4.16 7.89
C LEU A 42 -18.39 -4.82 7.57
N ARG A 43 -18.49 -5.53 6.44
CA ARG A 43 -19.73 -6.19 6.01
C ARG A 43 -20.02 -7.47 6.79
N ASN A 44 -18.99 -8.30 7.03
CA ASN A 44 -19.20 -9.70 7.40
C ASN A 44 -18.47 -10.14 8.68
N TYR A 45 -17.53 -9.35 9.20
CA TYR A 45 -16.60 -9.79 10.26
C TYR A 45 -16.48 -8.85 11.46
N LEU A 46 -17.32 -7.82 11.59
CA LEU A 46 -17.35 -6.93 12.77
C LEU A 46 -17.46 -7.68 14.11
N HIS A 47 -18.12 -8.85 14.12
CA HIS A 47 -18.23 -9.69 15.31
C HIS A 47 -16.88 -10.11 15.90
N LEU A 48 -15.80 -10.13 15.12
CA LEU A 48 -14.46 -10.51 15.57
C LEU A 48 -13.83 -9.49 16.52
N VAL A 49 -14.27 -8.22 16.48
CA VAL A 49 -13.72 -7.13 17.28
C VAL A 49 -14.68 -6.59 18.34
N LYS A 50 -15.89 -7.15 18.42
CA LYS A 50 -16.92 -6.69 19.36
C LYS A 50 -16.41 -6.77 20.80
N GLY A 51 -16.43 -5.64 21.51
CA GLY A 51 -16.00 -5.54 22.91
C GLY A 51 -14.48 -5.60 23.12
N LYS A 52 -13.67 -5.60 22.06
CA LYS A 52 -12.20 -5.60 22.13
C LYS A 52 -11.65 -4.20 21.90
N ARG A 53 -10.54 -3.85 22.54
CA ARG A 53 -9.73 -2.67 22.19
C ARG A 53 -8.93 -2.96 20.93
N VAL A 54 -9.16 -2.19 19.89
CA VAL A 54 -8.61 -2.42 18.55
C VAL A 54 -7.42 -1.51 18.31
N GLY A 55 -6.30 -2.10 17.93
CA GLY A 55 -5.18 -1.41 17.30
C GLY A 55 -5.25 -1.52 15.78
N LEU A 56 -4.73 -0.54 15.04
CA LEU A 56 -4.68 -0.57 13.58
C LEU A 56 -3.26 -0.25 13.07
N LEU A 57 -2.62 -1.22 12.40
CA LEU A 57 -1.45 -0.98 11.56
C LEU A 57 -1.92 -0.52 10.18
N THR A 58 -1.62 0.71 9.81
CA THR A 58 -2.04 1.31 8.53
C THR A 58 -1.07 2.42 8.09
N ASN A 59 -1.23 2.87 6.85
CA ASN A 59 -0.63 4.09 6.32
C ASN A 59 -1.64 4.76 5.35
N PRO A 60 -1.26 5.77 4.54
CA PRO A 60 -2.19 6.40 3.58
C PRO A 60 -2.83 5.45 2.57
N SER A 61 -2.20 4.32 2.26
CA SER A 61 -2.76 3.32 1.35
C SER A 61 -3.90 2.48 1.96
N GLY A 62 -4.03 2.52 3.29
CA GLY A 62 -5.12 1.90 4.03
C GLY A 62 -6.42 2.69 3.84
N VAL A 63 -7.03 2.56 2.66
CA VAL A 63 -8.30 3.19 2.28
C VAL A 63 -9.29 2.17 1.73
N ASP A 64 -10.57 2.50 1.74
CA ASP A 64 -11.58 1.77 0.96
C ASP A 64 -11.63 2.23 -0.52
N HIS A 65 -12.52 1.62 -1.31
CA HIS A 65 -12.71 1.97 -2.71
C HIS A 65 -13.15 3.43 -2.96
N ARG A 66 -13.61 4.15 -1.93
CA ARG A 66 -14.01 5.56 -1.99
C ARG A 66 -12.90 6.48 -1.48
N LEU A 67 -11.70 5.96 -1.29
CA LEU A 67 -10.54 6.67 -0.75
C LEU A 67 -10.77 7.21 0.67
N ARG A 68 -11.63 6.55 1.46
CA ARG A 68 -11.79 6.87 2.88
C ARG A 68 -10.77 6.07 3.67
N GLY A 69 -9.95 6.76 4.48
CA GLY A 69 -8.95 6.14 5.33
C GLY A 69 -9.56 5.16 6.31
N THR A 70 -9.01 3.95 6.40
CA THR A 70 -9.48 2.89 7.31
C THR A 70 -9.45 3.36 8.76
N ALA A 71 -8.44 4.15 9.16
CA ALA A 71 -8.39 4.76 10.49
C ALA A 71 -9.60 5.67 10.75
N ASP A 72 -9.97 6.52 9.79
CA ASP A 72 -11.09 7.46 9.94
C ASP A 72 -12.43 6.73 9.92
N VAL A 73 -12.58 5.73 9.04
CA VAL A 73 -13.79 4.89 8.95
C VAL A 73 -13.99 4.10 10.24
N PHE A 74 -12.93 3.51 10.80
CA PHE A 74 -13.03 2.72 12.03
C PHE A 74 -13.23 3.60 13.26
N ALA A 75 -12.58 4.76 13.34
CA ALA A 75 -12.80 5.70 14.44
C ALA A 75 -14.23 6.26 14.48
N ALA A 76 -14.86 6.43 13.31
CA ALA A 76 -16.24 6.90 13.21
C ALA A 76 -17.30 5.80 13.46
N ASP A 77 -16.91 4.52 13.43
CA ASP A 77 -17.82 3.40 13.63
C ASP A 77 -17.89 2.99 15.10
N SER A 78 -18.98 3.35 15.78
CA SER A 78 -19.21 3.02 17.20
C SER A 78 -19.21 1.53 17.55
N SER A 79 -19.27 0.63 16.56
CA SER A 79 -19.13 -0.82 16.78
C SER A 79 -17.66 -1.26 16.94
N ILE A 80 -16.71 -0.39 16.62
CA ILE A 80 -15.27 -0.62 16.70
C ILE A 80 -14.69 0.29 17.78
N ASN A 81 -14.13 -0.30 18.84
CA ASN A 81 -13.40 0.45 19.86
C ASN A 81 -11.94 0.61 19.44
N LEU A 82 -11.66 1.50 18.49
CA LEU A 82 -10.31 1.81 18.03
C LEU A 82 -9.59 2.69 19.06
N VAL A 83 -8.45 2.23 19.57
CA VAL A 83 -7.75 2.88 20.69
C VAL A 83 -6.31 3.29 20.38
N ALA A 84 -5.70 2.75 19.33
CA ALA A 84 -4.32 3.03 18.97
C ALA A 84 -4.06 2.80 17.48
N LEU A 85 -3.17 3.61 16.91
CA LEU A 85 -2.69 3.49 15.55
C LEU A 85 -1.20 3.13 15.55
N PHE A 86 -0.80 2.32 14.57
CA PHE A 86 0.59 1.92 14.35
C PHE A 86 0.97 2.31 12.92
N GLY A 87 2.00 3.14 12.78
CA GLY A 87 2.50 3.59 11.49
C GLY A 87 3.79 2.86 11.10
N PRO A 88 3.95 2.37 9.86
CA PRO A 88 5.21 1.86 9.35
C PRO A 88 6.15 3.02 8.95
N GLU A 89 7.03 2.78 7.98
CA GLU A 89 7.76 3.84 7.28
C GLU A 89 6.80 4.88 6.66
N HIS A 90 7.18 6.17 6.75
CA HIS A 90 6.39 7.36 6.34
C HIS A 90 5.20 7.75 7.23
N GLY A 91 4.96 7.02 8.32
CA GLY A 91 3.88 7.30 9.27
C GLY A 91 2.48 7.03 8.71
N ILE A 92 1.45 7.31 9.50
CA ILE A 92 0.06 6.94 9.14
C ILE A 92 -0.59 7.87 8.13
N ARG A 93 -0.15 9.15 8.05
CA ARG A 93 -0.69 10.18 7.15
C ARG A 93 0.27 10.58 6.02
N GLY A 94 1.42 9.88 5.90
CA GLY A 94 2.38 10.12 4.80
C GLY A 94 3.08 11.49 4.86
N ALA A 95 3.01 12.18 5.99
CA ALA A 95 3.59 13.51 6.17
C ALA A 95 5.10 13.49 6.49
N ILE A 96 5.72 12.31 6.57
CA ILE A 96 7.10 12.12 7.05
C ILE A 96 7.95 11.43 5.97
N TYR A 97 9.14 11.98 5.69
CA TYR A 97 10.05 11.42 4.70
C TYR A 97 10.68 10.09 5.15
N ALA A 98 11.12 9.27 4.19
CA ALA A 98 11.89 8.06 4.47
C ALA A 98 13.14 8.40 5.31
N GLY A 99 13.41 7.63 6.37
CA GLY A 99 14.58 7.85 7.22
C GLY A 99 14.46 8.92 8.31
N GLU A 100 13.36 9.70 8.36
CA GLU A 100 13.13 10.65 9.46
C GLU A 100 12.59 9.97 10.73
N LYS A 101 12.92 10.52 11.90
CA LYS A 101 12.42 10.00 13.19
C LYS A 101 10.95 10.36 13.35
N VAL A 102 10.09 9.36 13.26
CA VAL A 102 8.69 9.48 13.68
C VAL A 102 8.64 9.33 15.21
N ALA A 103 8.26 10.40 15.92
CA ALA A 103 7.96 10.32 17.35
C ALA A 103 6.52 9.83 17.55
N ASP A 104 6.21 9.32 18.74
CA ASP A 104 4.81 9.01 19.10
C ASP A 104 4.00 10.32 19.06
N GLU A 105 2.87 10.29 18.35
CA GLU A 105 2.04 11.47 18.08
C GLU A 105 0.57 11.18 18.39
N THR A 106 -0.26 12.23 18.34
CA THR A 106 -1.71 12.10 18.39
C THR A 106 -2.25 12.40 17.01
N ASP A 107 -3.00 11.48 16.43
CA ASP A 107 -3.59 11.67 15.10
C ASP A 107 -4.64 12.79 15.17
N PRO A 108 -4.52 13.87 14.37
CA PRO A 108 -5.41 15.01 14.47
C PRO A 108 -6.84 14.73 14.01
N HIS A 109 -7.07 13.65 13.25
CA HIS A 109 -8.41 13.31 12.75
C HIS A 109 -9.17 12.42 13.73
N THR A 110 -8.50 11.45 14.32
CA THR A 110 -9.12 10.48 15.24
C THR A 110 -8.91 10.82 16.72
N GLY A 111 -7.92 11.66 17.05
CA GLY A 111 -7.51 11.96 18.43
C GLY A 111 -6.79 10.81 19.12
N LEU A 112 -6.42 9.75 18.39
CA LEU A 112 -5.81 8.54 18.95
C LEU A 112 -4.28 8.64 19.01
N PRO A 113 -3.64 7.94 19.96
CA PRO A 113 -2.19 7.80 19.95
C PRO A 113 -1.72 7.02 18.71
N VAL A 114 -0.61 7.46 18.14
CA VAL A 114 0.06 6.87 16.98
C VAL A 114 1.46 6.45 17.41
N PHE A 115 1.77 5.18 17.22
CA PHE A 115 3.08 4.61 17.51
C PHE A 115 3.84 4.35 16.22
N SER A 116 5.08 4.86 16.15
CA SER A 116 5.97 4.54 15.03
C SER A 116 6.56 3.15 15.16
N LEU A 117 6.40 2.35 14.11
CA LEU A 117 7.09 1.08 13.92
C LEU A 117 8.26 1.21 12.92
N TYR A 118 8.87 2.39 12.87
CA TYR A 118 10.06 2.68 12.09
C TYR A 118 11.17 3.31 12.95
N GLY A 119 12.43 3.11 12.56
CA GLY A 119 13.59 3.63 13.29
C GLY A 119 13.83 2.90 14.62
N LYS A 120 13.62 3.60 15.75
CA LYS A 120 13.97 3.12 17.11
C LYS A 120 13.24 1.82 17.47
N HIS A 121 11.97 1.72 17.09
CA HIS A 121 11.12 0.58 17.34
C HIS A 121 10.58 0.09 16.01
N ARG A 122 10.99 -1.11 15.55
CA ARG A 122 10.42 -1.78 14.36
C ARG A 122 9.40 -2.86 14.72
N LYS A 123 9.14 -3.02 16.01
CA LYS A 123 8.26 -4.00 16.63
C LYS A 123 7.52 -3.31 17.78
N PRO A 124 6.20 -3.51 17.93
CA PRO A 124 5.47 -2.97 19.08
C PRO A 124 6.11 -3.39 20.40
N THR A 125 6.20 -2.46 21.35
CA THR A 125 6.69 -2.76 22.70
C THR A 125 5.59 -3.42 23.55
N PRO A 126 5.93 -4.08 24.67
CA PRO A 126 4.92 -4.61 25.59
C PRO A 126 3.88 -3.57 26.02
N GLU A 127 4.31 -2.34 26.30
CA GLU A 127 3.43 -1.24 26.73
C GLU A 127 2.44 -0.85 25.63
N MET A 128 2.88 -0.86 24.36
CA MET A 128 1.97 -0.64 23.23
C MET A 128 0.97 -1.79 23.08
N MET A 129 1.40 -3.04 23.31
CA MET A 129 0.54 -4.23 23.23
C MET A 129 -0.49 -4.30 24.37
N ASP A 130 -0.21 -3.66 25.52
CA ASP A 130 -1.15 -3.60 26.66
C ASP A 130 -2.37 -2.72 26.37
N LEU A 131 -2.25 -1.77 25.44
CA LEU A 131 -3.34 -0.89 25.02
C LEU A 131 -4.43 -1.64 24.22
N VAL A 132 -4.07 -2.75 23.58
CA VAL A 132 -4.92 -3.43 22.59
C VAL A 132 -5.20 -4.87 22.96
N ASP A 133 -6.31 -5.39 22.47
CA ASP A 133 -6.70 -6.81 22.58
C ASP A 133 -6.57 -7.52 21.23
N VAL A 134 -6.74 -6.78 20.13
CA VAL A 134 -6.61 -7.24 18.74
C VAL A 134 -5.97 -6.15 17.89
N ILE A 135 -5.12 -6.56 16.94
CA ILE A 135 -4.51 -5.65 15.96
C ILE A 135 -5.02 -5.99 14.56
N LEU A 136 -5.64 -5.02 13.89
CA LEU A 136 -5.96 -5.08 12.48
C LEU A 136 -4.76 -4.58 11.66
N VAL A 137 -4.47 -5.24 10.54
CA VAL A 137 -3.43 -4.82 9.59
C VAL A 137 -4.11 -4.49 8.27
N ASP A 138 -4.00 -3.24 7.83
CA ASP A 138 -4.55 -2.75 6.56
C ASP A 138 -3.56 -1.83 5.84
N ILE A 139 -2.75 -2.41 4.96
CA ILE A 139 -1.70 -1.69 4.24
C ILE A 139 -1.44 -2.31 2.87
N GLN A 140 -1.31 -1.46 1.85
CA GLN A 140 -1.00 -1.90 0.49
C GLN A 140 0.50 -2.14 0.35
N ASP A 141 0.86 -3.41 0.19
CA ASP A 141 2.19 -3.83 -0.24
C ASP A 141 2.31 -3.80 -1.79
N ILE A 142 3.52 -3.97 -2.33
CA ILE A 142 3.77 -3.92 -3.77
C ILE A 142 4.17 -5.27 -4.39
N GLY A 143 4.27 -6.37 -3.63
CA GLY A 143 4.62 -7.67 -4.20
C GLY A 143 6.11 -7.90 -4.43
N VAL A 144 6.96 -7.02 -3.89
CA VAL A 144 8.43 -7.05 -4.00
C VAL A 144 9.05 -7.13 -2.62
N ARG A 145 9.93 -8.11 -2.43
CA ARG A 145 10.55 -8.47 -1.14
C ARG A 145 11.24 -7.33 -0.41
N ALA A 146 11.87 -6.40 -1.16
CA ALA A 146 12.58 -5.28 -0.55
C ALA A 146 11.64 -4.22 0.05
N TYR A 147 10.34 -4.28 -0.24
CA TYR A 147 9.34 -3.38 0.31
C TYR A 147 8.96 -3.77 1.73
N THR A 148 9.19 -2.87 2.69
CA THR A 148 9.35 -3.26 4.11
C THR A 148 8.05 -3.49 4.87
N TYR A 149 6.88 -3.17 4.28
CA TYR A 149 5.59 -3.26 4.96
C TYR A 149 5.21 -4.67 5.41
N ILE A 150 5.54 -5.69 4.61
CA ILE A 150 5.33 -7.10 4.96
C ILE A 150 6.14 -7.51 6.20
N TYR A 151 7.29 -6.87 6.44
CA TYR A 151 8.13 -7.13 7.61
C TYR A 151 7.68 -6.34 8.83
N THR A 152 7.13 -5.13 8.66
CA THR A 152 6.43 -4.44 9.74
C THR A 152 5.24 -5.28 10.23
N MET A 153 4.43 -5.83 9.32
CA MET A 153 3.38 -6.78 9.67
C MET A 153 3.93 -7.99 10.43
N ALA A 154 5.01 -8.62 9.94
CA ALA A 154 5.63 -9.75 10.62
C ALA A 154 6.07 -9.41 12.05
N LYS A 155 6.65 -8.22 12.26
CA LYS A 155 7.05 -7.75 13.59
C LYS A 155 5.87 -7.48 14.51
N VAL A 156 4.75 -6.96 13.99
CA VAL A 156 3.48 -6.87 14.74
C VAL A 156 2.99 -8.27 15.13
N MET A 157 3.02 -9.23 14.21
CA MET A 157 2.62 -10.61 14.49
C MET A 157 3.50 -11.27 15.55
N GLU A 158 4.82 -11.08 15.51
CA GLU A 158 5.74 -11.56 16.55
C GLU A 158 5.44 -10.94 17.93
N ALA A 159 5.11 -9.64 17.99
CA ALA A 159 4.75 -8.99 19.25
C ALA A 159 3.41 -9.50 19.78
N ALA A 160 2.44 -9.71 18.89
CA ALA A 160 1.14 -10.26 19.23
C ALA A 160 1.23 -11.70 19.75
N ALA A 161 2.05 -12.56 19.12
CA ALA A 161 2.32 -13.91 19.63
C ALA A 161 2.84 -13.88 21.07
N GLN A 162 3.83 -13.01 21.34
CA GLN A 162 4.45 -12.88 22.66
C GLN A 162 3.49 -12.34 23.73
N ALA A 163 2.59 -11.44 23.35
CA ALA A 163 1.62 -10.83 24.24
C ALA A 163 0.27 -11.57 24.31
N GLY A 164 0.12 -12.70 23.60
CA GLY A 164 -1.14 -13.46 23.54
C GLY A 164 -2.29 -12.68 22.90
N LYS A 165 -2.00 -11.83 21.92
CA LYS A 165 -2.98 -10.97 21.21
C LYS A 165 -3.30 -11.54 19.84
N GLN A 166 -4.51 -11.26 19.37
CA GLN A 166 -4.94 -11.65 18.03
C GLN A 166 -4.49 -10.63 16.98
N VAL A 167 -4.09 -11.11 15.80
CA VAL A 167 -3.85 -10.29 14.61
C VAL A 167 -4.87 -10.65 13.53
N ILE A 168 -5.48 -9.63 12.93
CA ILE A 168 -6.43 -9.78 11.84
C ILE A 168 -5.89 -9.00 10.63
N VAL A 169 -5.46 -9.69 9.58
CA VAL A 169 -4.99 -9.06 8.33
C VAL A 169 -6.17 -8.83 7.40
N LEU A 170 -6.36 -7.58 7.01
CA LEU A 170 -7.34 -7.14 6.02
C LEU A 170 -6.67 -7.21 4.66
N ASP A 171 -6.92 -8.30 3.93
CA ASP A 171 -6.12 -8.64 2.76
C ASP A 171 -6.30 -7.64 1.61
N ARG A 172 -5.24 -7.48 0.82
CA ARG A 172 -5.14 -6.53 -0.29
C ARG A 172 -4.50 -7.17 -1.54
N PRO A 173 -4.79 -6.66 -2.75
CA PRO A 173 -4.23 -7.22 -3.97
C PRO A 173 -2.71 -7.15 -3.95
N ASN A 174 -2.04 -8.17 -4.49
CA ASN A 174 -0.67 -7.98 -4.96
C ASN A 174 -0.76 -7.22 -6.31
N PRO A 175 -0.23 -6.00 -6.44
CA PRO A 175 -0.45 -5.16 -7.63
C PRO A 175 0.19 -5.70 -8.89
N ILE A 176 1.18 -6.59 -8.75
CA ILE A 176 1.85 -7.27 -9.86
C ILE A 176 1.43 -8.76 -9.96
N GLY A 177 0.27 -9.10 -9.41
CA GLY A 177 -0.35 -10.41 -9.50
C GLY A 177 0.25 -11.47 -8.58
N GLY A 178 -0.44 -12.61 -8.51
CA GLY A 178 -0.06 -13.79 -7.73
C GLY A 178 0.46 -14.96 -8.57
N ALA A 179 0.55 -14.86 -9.88
CA ALA A 179 0.96 -15.99 -10.73
C ALA A 179 2.49 -16.10 -10.88
N GLN A 180 3.19 -14.98 -10.99
CA GLN A 180 4.62 -14.95 -11.28
C GLN A 180 5.46 -14.90 -10.00
N VAL A 181 6.54 -15.67 -9.99
CA VAL A 181 7.50 -15.77 -8.88
C VAL A 181 8.90 -15.71 -9.46
N GLU A 182 9.71 -14.76 -8.99
CA GLU A 182 11.03 -14.47 -9.58
C GLU A 182 12.08 -14.13 -8.52
N GLY A 183 13.35 -14.42 -8.84
CA GLY A 183 14.50 -14.15 -7.99
C GLY A 183 14.80 -15.26 -6.98
N ASN A 184 16.05 -15.29 -6.49
CA ASN A 184 16.48 -16.26 -5.49
C ASN A 184 15.86 -15.98 -4.11
N LEU A 185 15.82 -17.01 -3.27
CA LEU A 185 15.52 -16.86 -1.84
C LEU A 185 16.66 -16.08 -1.17
N VAL A 186 16.33 -15.33 -0.11
CA VAL A 186 17.33 -14.70 0.75
C VAL A 186 18.10 -15.79 1.48
N GLN A 187 19.43 -15.74 1.42
CA GLN A 187 20.27 -16.65 2.21
C GLN A 187 20.39 -16.13 3.65
N PRO A 188 20.60 -17.00 4.65
CA PRO A 188 20.63 -16.61 6.06
C PRO A 188 21.56 -15.43 6.38
N ASP A 189 22.74 -15.37 5.75
CA ASP A 189 23.73 -14.30 5.97
C ASP A 189 23.28 -12.92 5.47
N PHE A 190 22.22 -12.86 4.66
CA PHE A 190 21.65 -11.64 4.09
C PHE A 190 20.30 -11.26 4.71
N TYR A 191 19.85 -11.95 5.77
CA TYR A 191 18.62 -11.58 6.45
C TYR A 191 18.72 -10.16 7.05
N SER A 192 17.78 -9.31 6.65
CA SER A 192 17.71 -7.91 7.05
C SER A 192 16.27 -7.39 6.98
N PHE A 193 16.03 -6.13 7.32
CA PHE A 193 14.68 -5.54 7.25
C PHE A 193 14.21 -5.27 5.81
N VAL A 194 15.04 -5.47 4.79
CA VAL A 194 14.68 -5.43 3.36
C VAL A 194 14.72 -6.83 2.72
N GLY A 195 14.74 -7.87 3.56
CA GLY A 195 14.88 -9.26 3.15
C GLY A 195 14.87 -10.18 4.37
N LEU A 196 13.78 -10.20 5.14
CA LEU A 196 13.76 -10.83 6.48
C LEU A 196 13.51 -12.34 6.46
N TYR A 197 12.88 -12.84 5.40
CA TYR A 197 12.48 -14.23 5.26
C TYR A 197 12.97 -14.79 3.92
N PRO A 198 13.16 -16.12 3.81
CA PRO A 198 13.60 -16.76 2.57
C PRO A 198 12.46 -16.82 1.55
N ILE A 199 12.08 -15.66 1.02
CA ILE A 199 11.09 -15.51 -0.07
C ILE A 199 11.78 -15.00 -1.35
N PRO A 200 11.25 -15.33 -2.54
CA PRO A 200 11.71 -14.77 -3.81
C PRO A 200 11.59 -13.24 -3.85
N TYR A 201 12.29 -12.58 -4.78
CA TYR A 201 12.25 -11.11 -4.89
C TYR A 201 10.86 -10.63 -5.31
N ARG A 202 10.30 -11.21 -6.37
CA ARG A 202 8.86 -11.13 -6.68
C ARG A 202 8.21 -12.38 -6.10
N HIS A 203 7.47 -12.23 -5.00
CA HIS A 203 6.99 -13.38 -4.24
C HIS A 203 5.63 -13.92 -4.70
N GLY A 204 4.84 -13.13 -5.46
CA GLY A 204 3.57 -13.59 -6.01
C GLY A 204 2.51 -13.93 -4.96
N MET A 205 2.52 -13.26 -3.80
CA MET A 205 1.58 -13.52 -2.70
C MET A 205 0.91 -12.23 -2.25
N THR A 206 -0.33 -12.31 -1.78
CA THR A 206 -0.97 -11.18 -1.07
C THR A 206 -0.36 -10.99 0.32
N ILE A 207 -0.63 -9.86 0.96
CA ILE A 207 -0.16 -9.63 2.33
C ILE A 207 -0.78 -10.63 3.33
N GLY A 208 -2.03 -11.04 3.12
CA GLY A 208 -2.68 -12.09 3.89
C GLY A 208 -2.05 -13.48 3.68
N GLU A 209 -1.72 -13.83 2.44
CA GLU A 209 -1.01 -15.07 2.12
C GLU A 209 0.40 -15.08 2.75
N LEU A 210 1.13 -13.96 2.69
CA LEU A 210 2.43 -13.82 3.37
C LEU A 210 2.30 -13.93 4.89
N ALA A 211 1.26 -13.34 5.50
CA ALA A 211 1.01 -13.49 6.93
C ALA A 211 0.84 -14.97 7.30
N LEU A 212 0.08 -15.74 6.52
CA LEU A 212 -0.08 -17.18 6.74
C LEU A 212 1.24 -17.94 6.59
N LEU A 213 2.05 -17.62 5.58
CA LEU A 213 3.37 -18.20 5.37
C LEU A 213 4.29 -17.93 6.55
N PHE A 214 4.43 -16.66 6.94
CA PHE A 214 5.30 -16.26 8.06
C PHE A 214 4.83 -16.87 9.38
N ASN A 215 3.52 -17.01 9.57
CA ASN A 215 2.96 -17.56 10.79
C ASN A 215 3.20 -19.06 10.96
N ARG A 216 3.11 -19.83 9.86
CA ARG A 216 3.22 -21.30 9.90
C ARG A 216 4.64 -21.77 9.66
N GLU A 217 5.25 -21.34 8.55
CA GLU A 217 6.52 -21.88 8.07
C GLU A 217 7.73 -21.22 8.73
N TYR A 218 7.60 -19.95 9.14
CA TYR A 218 8.68 -19.18 9.75
C TYR A 218 8.48 -18.91 11.25
N GLY A 219 7.59 -19.68 11.88
CA GLY A 219 7.59 -19.87 13.33
C GLY A 219 7.03 -18.72 14.17
N ILE A 220 6.26 -17.78 13.60
CA ILE A 220 5.66 -16.70 14.42
C ILE A 220 4.57 -17.24 15.36
N HIS A 221 3.71 -18.15 14.87
CA HIS A 221 2.66 -18.82 15.65
C HIS A 221 1.73 -17.90 16.47
N CYS A 222 1.38 -16.70 15.97
CA CYS A 222 0.36 -15.85 16.58
C CYS A 222 -1.07 -16.37 16.28
N ASP A 223 -2.04 -15.93 17.09
CA ASP A 223 -3.48 -16.05 16.76
C ASP A 223 -3.78 -15.14 15.56
N LEU A 224 -3.74 -15.73 14.36
CA LEU A 224 -3.88 -15.04 13.09
C LEU A 224 -5.23 -15.34 12.44
N LYS A 225 -5.93 -14.29 12.03
CA LYS A 225 -7.03 -14.35 11.07
C LYS A 225 -6.69 -13.53 9.83
N VAL A 226 -7.03 -14.03 8.66
CA VAL A 226 -7.01 -13.24 7.41
C VAL A 226 -8.46 -13.04 6.97
N ILE A 227 -8.81 -11.79 6.67
CA ILE A 227 -10.07 -11.44 6.02
C ILE A 227 -9.81 -11.32 4.53
N PRO A 228 -10.30 -12.27 3.72
CA PRO A 228 -9.97 -12.31 2.31
C PRO A 228 -10.67 -11.17 1.55
N MET A 229 -10.07 -10.77 0.44
CA MET A 229 -10.78 -10.01 -0.58
C MET A 229 -11.88 -10.85 -1.23
N LEU A 230 -12.84 -10.21 -1.88
CA LEU A 230 -13.80 -10.89 -2.76
C LEU A 230 -13.55 -10.46 -4.21
N GLY A 231 -13.50 -11.44 -5.12
CA GLY A 231 -13.36 -11.21 -6.56
C GLY A 231 -11.92 -11.12 -7.08
N TRP A 232 -10.91 -10.97 -6.22
CA TRP A 232 -9.51 -10.99 -6.65
C TRP A 232 -9.09 -12.37 -7.14
N LYS A 233 -8.31 -12.42 -8.22
CA LYS A 233 -7.73 -13.63 -8.80
C LYS A 233 -6.23 -13.43 -9.00
N ARG A 234 -5.48 -14.52 -8.98
CA ARG A 234 -4.01 -14.50 -9.01
C ARG A 234 -3.43 -13.95 -10.32
N ASP A 235 -4.17 -13.98 -11.41
CA ASP A 235 -3.79 -13.45 -12.71
C ASP A 235 -4.05 -11.94 -12.86
N MET A 236 -4.79 -11.32 -11.93
CA MET A 236 -5.05 -9.88 -11.95
C MET A 236 -3.80 -9.08 -11.63
N LEU A 237 -3.49 -8.10 -12.46
CA LEU A 237 -2.68 -6.94 -12.11
C LEU A 237 -3.56 -5.88 -11.42
N TRP A 238 -2.95 -4.79 -10.96
CA TRP A 238 -3.72 -3.72 -10.30
C TRP A 238 -4.82 -3.14 -11.17
N GLU A 239 -4.56 -2.94 -12.47
CA GLU A 239 -5.54 -2.40 -13.43
C GLU A 239 -6.83 -3.24 -13.52
N ASP A 240 -6.73 -4.57 -13.39
CA ASP A 240 -7.87 -5.49 -13.46
C ASP A 240 -8.79 -5.40 -12.23
N THR A 241 -8.29 -4.84 -11.12
CA THR A 241 -9.04 -4.82 -9.85
C THR A 241 -10.18 -3.80 -9.83
N GLY A 242 -10.10 -2.78 -10.70
CA GLY A 242 -10.99 -1.61 -10.70
C GLY A 242 -10.83 -0.70 -9.46
N LEU A 243 -9.70 -0.80 -8.73
CA LEU A 243 -9.42 0.00 -7.54
C LEU A 243 -8.56 1.23 -7.85
N PRO A 244 -8.79 2.37 -7.17
CA PRO A 244 -7.90 3.52 -7.28
C PRO A 244 -6.54 3.22 -6.62
N TRP A 245 -5.44 3.64 -7.26
CA TRP A 245 -4.10 3.55 -6.67
C TRP A 245 -3.87 4.73 -5.71
N VAL A 246 -3.40 4.43 -4.50
CA VAL A 246 -2.82 5.42 -3.58
C VAL A 246 -1.32 5.19 -3.56
N PRO A 247 -0.49 6.22 -3.79
CA PRO A 247 0.97 6.08 -3.73
C PRO A 247 1.41 5.40 -2.44
N THR A 248 2.11 4.28 -2.57
CA THR A 248 2.56 3.50 -1.42
C THR A 248 3.84 4.06 -0.82
N SER A 249 4.62 4.83 -1.59
CA SER A 249 5.75 5.65 -1.14
C SER A 249 5.95 6.82 -2.12
N PRO A 250 6.76 7.85 -1.77
CA PRO A 250 6.99 9.00 -2.66
C PRO A 250 7.49 8.62 -4.06
N HIS A 251 8.22 7.51 -4.20
CA HIS A 251 8.77 7.06 -5.48
C HIS A 251 7.91 6.00 -6.18
N VAL A 252 6.76 5.61 -5.62
CA VAL A 252 5.80 4.68 -6.27
C VAL A 252 4.45 5.41 -6.47
N PRO A 253 4.41 6.45 -7.33
CA PRO A 253 3.23 7.28 -7.53
C PRO A 253 2.10 6.59 -8.31
N HIS A 254 2.45 5.60 -9.13
CA HIS A 254 1.53 4.84 -9.97
C HIS A 254 1.71 3.34 -9.74
N TRP A 255 0.70 2.53 -10.05
CA TRP A 255 0.78 1.09 -9.82
C TRP A 255 1.78 0.44 -10.79
N GLU A 256 1.90 0.97 -12.02
CA GLU A 256 2.86 0.55 -13.04
C GLU A 256 4.30 0.71 -12.56
N THR A 257 4.56 1.70 -11.71
CA THR A 257 5.88 1.92 -11.08
C THR A 257 6.38 0.68 -10.36
N VAL A 258 5.48 -0.16 -9.83
CA VAL A 258 5.86 -1.41 -9.18
C VAL A 258 6.50 -2.40 -10.15
N LEU A 259 6.02 -2.49 -11.40
CA LEU A 259 6.61 -3.34 -12.43
C LEU A 259 8.06 -2.90 -12.70
N PHE A 260 8.27 -1.59 -12.85
CA PHE A 260 9.59 -1.01 -13.08
C PHE A 260 10.52 -1.19 -11.88
N MET A 261 10.03 -0.92 -10.67
CA MET A 261 10.80 -1.12 -9.43
C MET A 261 11.22 -2.58 -9.27
N SER A 262 10.37 -3.55 -9.64
CA SER A 262 10.73 -4.97 -9.57
C SER A 262 11.89 -5.35 -10.50
N ALA A 263 12.11 -4.57 -11.57
CA ALA A 263 13.20 -4.78 -12.53
C ALA A 263 14.46 -3.99 -12.18
N THR A 264 14.34 -2.72 -11.78
CA THR A 264 15.49 -1.82 -11.64
C THR A 264 15.86 -1.49 -10.20
N GLY A 265 14.93 -1.63 -9.23
CA GLY A 265 15.09 -1.10 -7.87
C GLY A 265 16.32 -1.60 -7.12
N THR A 266 16.79 -2.82 -7.41
CA THR A 266 18.02 -3.35 -6.79
C THR A 266 19.28 -2.65 -7.32
N ILE A 267 19.26 -2.13 -8.55
CA ILE A 267 20.38 -1.44 -9.17
C ILE A 267 20.54 -0.04 -8.56
N GLY A 268 19.44 0.66 -8.26
CA GLY A 268 19.48 1.99 -7.64
C GLY A 268 20.17 2.03 -6.28
N GLU A 269 20.05 0.96 -5.49
CA GLU A 269 20.72 0.81 -4.18
C GLU A 269 22.25 0.84 -4.27
N LEU A 270 22.84 0.65 -5.47
CA LEU A 270 24.29 0.78 -5.68
C LEU A 270 24.75 2.23 -5.71
N HIS A 271 23.84 3.19 -5.92
CA HIS A 271 24.14 4.62 -6.12
C HIS A 271 25.19 4.90 -7.23
N ALA A 272 25.39 3.95 -8.14
CA ALA A 272 26.37 4.04 -9.22
C ALA A 272 25.74 4.44 -10.57
N VAL A 273 24.45 4.22 -10.74
CA VAL A 273 23.65 4.60 -11.91
C VAL A 273 22.34 5.21 -11.43
N SER A 274 21.76 6.11 -12.22
CA SER A 274 20.41 6.61 -11.99
C SER A 274 19.38 5.60 -12.48
N GLU A 275 18.41 5.29 -11.62
CA GLU A 275 17.22 4.52 -11.99
C GLU A 275 15.98 5.43 -12.20
N GLY A 276 16.18 6.73 -12.39
CA GLY A 276 15.08 7.69 -12.54
C GLY A 276 14.49 8.24 -11.24
N VAL A 277 14.86 7.68 -10.07
CA VAL A 277 14.56 8.31 -8.78
C VAL A 277 15.27 9.67 -8.70
N GLY A 278 14.52 10.73 -8.37
CA GLY A 278 14.96 12.13 -8.47
C GLY A 278 14.62 12.80 -9.81
N TYR A 279 14.07 12.06 -10.77
CA TYR A 279 13.47 12.55 -12.02
C TYR A 279 11.95 12.27 -12.03
N THR A 280 11.27 12.58 -13.14
CA THR A 280 9.80 12.42 -13.27
C THR A 280 9.35 11.00 -13.63
N SER A 281 10.28 10.05 -13.72
CA SER A 281 10.04 8.67 -14.16
C SER A 281 10.80 7.68 -13.25
N PRO A 282 10.44 7.58 -11.96
CA PRO A 282 11.14 6.72 -11.00
C PRO A 282 11.06 5.25 -11.42
N PHE A 283 12.20 4.55 -11.40
CA PHE A 283 12.40 3.15 -11.77
C PHE A 283 12.24 2.81 -13.26
N GLU A 284 11.69 3.70 -14.09
CA GLU A 284 11.38 3.45 -15.50
C GLU A 284 12.60 3.43 -16.44
N LEU A 285 13.76 3.90 -15.96
CA LEU A 285 14.94 4.13 -16.79
C LEU A 285 16.21 3.73 -16.05
N ILE A 286 17.28 3.48 -16.80
CA ILE A 286 18.64 3.30 -16.28
C ILE A 286 19.57 4.21 -17.09
N GLY A 287 20.35 5.05 -16.40
CA GLY A 287 21.29 5.98 -17.03
C GLY A 287 22.45 6.38 -16.12
N ALA A 288 23.50 6.97 -16.69
CA ALA A 288 24.67 7.48 -15.97
C ALA A 288 25.24 8.72 -16.67
#